data_AF-A0AAE9YRX2-F1
#
_entry.id   AF-A0AAE9YRX2-F1
#
_cell.length_a   1.000
_cell.length_b   1.000
_cell.length_c   1.000
_cell.angle_alpha   90.00
_cell.angle_beta   90.00
_cell.angle_gamma   90.00
#
_symmetry.space_group_name_H-M   'P 1'
#
loop_
_entity.id
_entity.type
_entity.pdbx_description
1 polymer ?
#
loop_
_entity_poly.entity_id
_entity_poly.type
_entity_poly.pdbx_seq_one_letter_code
_entity_poly.pdbx_strand_id
1 'polypeptide(L)'
;MAILTQSGRTALAEFVASQPIFIGWGRGDVSWGDNPPAEQITSTTLLDAFGYRKAKSIKFCQPDSDGVIEVPTGKFSLVETPTNHIYLEFNFDFDNGLGETLREVAVMVGAQPKAGLPDGQYYFTPDELESAGSLMLLEHRKPLFRDQGVRETFEFVLSF
;
A
#
# COMPACT_ATOMS: atom_id res chain seq x y z
N MET A 1 31.88 -12.44 -6.06
CA MET A 1 30.73 -12.00 -5.24
C MET A 1 29.52 -11.94 -6.15
N ALA A 2 28.43 -12.62 -5.82
CA ALA A 2 27.19 -12.51 -6.57
C ALA A 2 26.43 -11.25 -6.15
N ILE A 3 25.73 -10.60 -7.09
CA ILE A 3 24.87 -9.44 -6.84
C ILE A 3 23.49 -9.67 -7.49
N LEU A 4 22.45 -9.00 -7.01
CA LEU A 4 21.18 -8.94 -7.72
C LEU A 4 21.31 -7.97 -8.91
N THR A 5 21.19 -8.50 -10.13
CA THR A 5 21.29 -7.72 -11.36
C THR A 5 20.04 -6.86 -11.58
N GLN A 6 20.15 -5.86 -12.44
CA GLN A 6 18.99 -5.04 -12.84
C GLN A 6 17.85 -5.89 -13.43
N SER A 7 18.18 -6.91 -14.23
CA SER A 7 17.19 -7.86 -14.75
C SER A 7 16.51 -8.65 -13.63
N GLY A 8 17.25 -9.05 -12.59
CA GLY A 8 16.69 -9.73 -11.42
C GLY A 8 15.73 -8.84 -10.63
N ARG A 9 16.06 -7.56 -10.43
CA ARG A 9 15.17 -6.59 -9.77
C ARG A 9 13.91 -6.33 -10.59
N THR A 10 14.04 -6.23 -11.91
CA THR A 10 12.91 -6.07 -12.83
C THR A 10 11.99 -7.29 -12.74
N ALA A 11 12.54 -8.51 -12.72
CA ALA A 11 11.75 -9.73 -12.55
C ALA A 11 11.02 -9.79 -11.20
N LEU A 12 11.61 -9.27 -10.11
CA LEU A 12 10.93 -9.13 -8.83
C LEU A 12 9.77 -8.13 -8.90
N ALA A 13 9.97 -6.99 -9.55
CA ALA A 13 8.93 -5.99 -9.77
C ALA A 13 7.76 -6.56 -10.59
N GLU A 14 8.05 -7.31 -11.66
CA GLU A 14 7.04 -8.02 -12.46
C GLU A 14 6.28 -9.04 -11.62
N PHE A 15 6.98 -9.84 -10.83
CA PHE A 15 6.34 -10.79 -9.93
C PHE A 15 5.40 -10.09 -8.94
N VAL A 16 5.87 -9.04 -8.25
CA VAL A 16 5.04 -8.29 -7.30
C VAL A 16 3.84 -7.64 -7.98
N ALA A 17 4.03 -7.01 -9.14
CA ALA A 17 2.94 -6.40 -9.91
C ALA A 17 1.87 -7.39 -10.37
N SER A 18 2.23 -8.67 -10.53
CA SER A 18 1.28 -9.73 -10.89
C SER A 18 0.41 -10.23 -9.72
N GLN A 19 0.76 -9.88 -8.47
CA GLN A 19 0.04 -10.31 -7.28
C GLN A 19 -1.11 -9.35 -6.94
N PRO A 20 -2.13 -9.79 -6.17
CA PRO A 20 -3.07 -8.88 -5.54
C PRO A 20 -2.35 -7.93 -4.58
N ILE A 21 -2.37 -6.63 -4.86
CA ILE A 21 -1.79 -5.59 -3.99
C ILE A 21 -2.90 -4.82 -3.30
N PHE A 22 -2.79 -4.68 -1.99
CA PHE A 22 -3.73 -3.96 -1.13
C PHE A 22 -2.97 -2.94 -0.29
N ILE A 23 -3.64 -1.87 0.12
CA ILE A 23 -3.21 -1.04 1.23
C ILE A 23 -4.05 -1.40 2.46
N GLY A 24 -3.42 -1.63 3.59
CA GLY A 24 -4.07 -1.81 4.88
C GLY A 24 -4.04 -0.53 5.71
N TRP A 25 -5.06 -0.33 6.53
CA TRP A 25 -5.12 0.71 7.57
C TRP A 25 -5.18 0.06 8.95
N GLY A 26 -4.36 0.57 9.86
CA GLY A 26 -4.30 0.17 11.26
C GLY A 26 -4.60 1.34 12.20
N ARG A 27 -5.24 1.04 13.33
CA ARG A 27 -5.45 2.04 14.39
C ARG A 27 -4.16 2.37 15.12
N GLY A 28 -3.12 1.54 15.00
CA GLY A 28 -1.86 1.74 15.72
C GLY A 28 -2.08 1.76 17.23
N ASP A 29 -1.22 2.51 17.94
CA ASP A 29 -1.39 2.80 19.36
C ASP A 29 -1.80 4.27 19.55
N VAL A 30 -2.85 4.51 20.34
CA VAL A 30 -3.34 5.87 20.64
C VAL A 30 -2.29 6.73 21.36
N SER A 31 -1.37 6.10 22.11
CA SER A 31 -0.31 6.78 22.85
C SER A 31 0.71 7.48 21.96
N TRP A 32 0.78 7.13 20.68
CA TRP A 32 1.68 7.78 19.71
C TRP A 32 1.35 9.26 19.53
N GLY A 33 0.07 9.66 19.67
CA GLY A 33 -0.35 11.05 19.46
C GLY A 33 0.14 11.58 18.12
N ASP A 34 0.84 12.72 18.13
CA ASP A 34 1.46 13.33 16.95
C ASP A 34 2.92 12.90 16.72
N ASN A 35 3.45 12.00 17.56
CA ASN A 35 4.84 11.53 17.52
C ASN A 35 4.87 9.99 17.37
N PRO A 36 4.50 9.46 16.19
CA PRO A 36 4.58 8.03 15.93
C PRO A 36 6.02 7.51 16.10
N PRO A 37 6.21 6.27 16.59
CA PRO A 37 7.51 5.67 16.68
C PRO A 37 8.02 5.32 15.28
N ALA A 38 9.35 5.14 15.16
CA ALA A 38 9.93 4.63 13.92
C ALA A 38 9.45 3.20 13.60
N GLU A 39 9.26 2.92 12.32
CA GLU A 39 8.86 1.62 11.81
C GLU A 39 9.94 0.56 12.08
N GLN A 40 9.52 -0.67 12.36
CA GLN A 40 10.43 -1.78 12.60
C GLN A 40 10.53 -2.67 11.36
N ILE A 41 11.75 -2.92 10.88
CA ILE A 41 12.00 -3.79 9.71
C ILE A 41 11.54 -5.25 9.91
N THR A 42 11.37 -5.67 11.17
CA THR A 42 10.87 -6.99 11.54
C THR A 42 9.35 -7.07 11.61
N SER A 43 8.64 -5.97 11.34
CA SER A 43 7.17 -5.96 11.32
C SER A 43 6.66 -6.86 10.21
N THR A 44 5.58 -7.58 10.49
CA THR A 44 4.94 -8.49 9.53
C THR A 44 3.45 -8.20 9.34
N THR A 45 2.86 -7.38 10.23
CA THR A 45 1.45 -7.00 10.23
C THR A 45 1.29 -5.56 10.72
N LEU A 46 0.14 -4.95 10.43
CA LEU A 46 -0.33 -3.72 11.09
C LEU A 46 -0.77 -4.01 12.54
N LEU A 47 -0.76 -2.99 13.40
CA LEU A 47 -1.40 -3.02 14.70
C LEU A 47 -2.88 -2.64 14.57
N ASP A 48 -3.75 -3.53 15.07
CA ASP A 48 -5.21 -3.33 15.03
C ASP A 48 -5.69 -2.88 13.64
N ALA A 49 -5.41 -3.72 12.64
CA ALA A 49 -5.89 -3.52 11.29
C ALA A 49 -7.41 -3.48 11.27
N PHE A 50 -8.00 -2.53 10.54
CA PHE A 50 -9.45 -2.39 10.45
C PHE A 50 -9.97 -2.32 9.01
N GLY A 51 -9.09 -2.20 8.03
CA GLY A 51 -9.51 -2.15 6.63
C GLY A 51 -8.38 -2.36 5.65
N TYR A 52 -8.72 -2.94 4.51
CA TYR A 52 -7.83 -3.21 3.39
C TYR A 52 -8.49 -2.80 2.09
N ARG A 53 -7.80 -2.01 1.28
CA ARG A 53 -8.29 -1.54 -0.02
C ARG A 53 -7.38 -2.08 -1.11
N LYS A 54 -7.97 -2.78 -2.10
CA LYS A 54 -7.24 -3.25 -3.29
C LYS A 54 -6.66 -2.06 -4.07
N ALA A 55 -5.48 -2.19 -4.65
CA ALA A 55 -4.92 -1.18 -5.55
C ALA A 55 -5.88 -0.87 -6.71
N LYS A 56 -6.06 0.42 -7.00
CA LYS A 56 -6.79 0.90 -8.18
C LYS A 56 -5.90 0.84 -9.42
N SER A 57 -4.62 1.21 -9.27
CA SER A 57 -3.64 1.20 -10.34
C SER A 57 -2.36 0.53 -9.87
N ILE A 58 -1.80 -0.34 -10.72
CA ILE A 58 -0.47 -0.93 -10.59
C ILE A 58 0.19 -0.75 -11.96
N LYS A 59 1.25 0.06 -12.02
CA LYS A 59 1.91 0.43 -13.28
C LYS A 59 3.43 0.45 -13.10
N PHE A 60 4.17 0.14 -14.15
CA PHE A 60 5.62 0.38 -14.13
C PHE A 60 5.90 1.88 -14.28
N CYS A 61 6.97 2.33 -13.65
CA CYS A 61 7.44 3.70 -13.75
C CYS A 61 8.97 3.73 -13.82
N GLN A 62 9.53 4.90 -14.09
CA GLN A 62 10.98 5.12 -14.02
C GLN A 62 11.27 6.49 -13.42
N PRO A 63 12.42 6.67 -12.74
CA PRO A 63 12.83 7.98 -12.26
C PRO A 63 12.89 8.99 -13.41
N ASP A 64 12.31 10.15 -13.19
CA ASP A 64 12.22 11.24 -14.16
C ASP A 64 12.09 12.57 -13.42
N SER A 65 13.04 13.49 -13.59
CA SER A 65 13.03 14.79 -12.91
C SER A 65 11.84 15.67 -13.29
N ASP A 66 11.29 15.45 -14.49
CA ASP A 66 10.11 16.15 -15.00
C ASP A 66 8.82 15.32 -14.84
N GLY A 67 8.92 14.17 -14.16
CA GLY A 67 7.82 13.25 -13.91
C GLY A 67 6.73 13.86 -13.02
N VAL A 68 5.49 13.43 -13.27
CA VAL A 68 4.29 13.91 -12.56
C VAL A 68 3.98 13.11 -11.30
N ILE A 69 4.54 11.90 -11.16
CA ILE A 69 4.42 11.11 -9.93
C ILE A 69 5.47 11.64 -8.97
N GLU A 70 5.05 12.32 -7.92
CA GLU A 70 5.93 12.88 -6.90
C GLU A 70 5.74 12.14 -5.58
N VAL A 71 6.78 11.44 -5.16
CA VAL A 71 6.87 10.75 -3.87
C VAL A 71 8.12 11.22 -3.12
N PRO A 72 8.24 11.01 -1.80
CA PRO A 72 9.39 11.51 -1.03
C PRO A 72 10.77 11.07 -1.57
N THR A 73 10.83 9.96 -2.30
CA THR A 73 12.07 9.42 -2.89
C THR A 73 12.44 10.03 -4.24
N GLY A 74 11.56 10.82 -4.86
CA GLY A 74 11.82 11.47 -6.14
C GLY A 74 10.59 11.57 -7.04
N LYS A 75 10.85 11.97 -8.28
CA LYS A 75 9.85 12.09 -9.34
C LYS A 75 9.96 10.94 -10.34
N PHE A 76 8.81 10.50 -10.83
CA PHE A 76 8.70 9.34 -11.72
C PHE A 76 7.71 9.62 -12.87
N SER A 77 7.93 8.94 -13.99
CA SER A 77 7.02 8.88 -15.14
C SER A 77 6.58 7.43 -15.37
N LEU A 78 5.32 7.24 -15.75
CA LEU A 78 4.79 5.93 -16.12
C LEU A 78 5.43 5.42 -17.41
N VAL A 79 5.69 4.11 -17.47
CA VAL A 79 6.24 3.44 -18.65
C VAL A 79 5.56 2.10 -18.88
N GLU A 80 5.49 1.67 -20.13
CA GLU A 80 4.90 0.37 -20.50
C GLU A 80 5.90 -0.78 -20.39
N THR A 81 7.19 -0.50 -20.56
CA THR A 81 8.26 -1.50 -20.42
C THR A 81 8.50 -1.76 -18.93
N PRO A 82 8.54 -3.03 -18.48
CA PRO A 82 8.87 -3.35 -17.10
C PRO A 82 10.20 -2.74 -16.65
N THR A 83 10.20 -2.20 -15.44
CA THR A 83 11.37 -1.67 -14.73
C THR A 83 11.43 -2.29 -13.34
N ASN A 84 12.45 -1.94 -12.55
CA ASN A 84 12.51 -2.29 -11.13
C ASN A 84 11.67 -1.35 -10.24
N HIS A 85 10.75 -0.55 -10.81
CA HIS A 85 9.89 0.37 -10.07
C HIS A 85 8.42 0.18 -10.45
N ILE A 86 7.56 0.11 -9.45
CA ILE A 86 6.10 0.04 -9.65
C ILE A 86 5.41 1.14 -8.87
N TYR A 87 4.56 1.88 -9.57
CA TYR A 87 3.63 2.86 -9.02
C TYR A 87 2.34 2.17 -8.59
N LEU A 88 1.84 2.56 -7.42
CA LEU A 88 0.61 2.07 -6.81
C LEU A 88 -0.30 3.25 -6.47
N GLU A 89 -1.57 3.17 -6.87
CA GLU A 89 -2.62 4.14 -6.52
C GLU A 89 -3.73 3.41 -5.74
N PHE A 90 -4.15 3.98 -4.61
CA PHE A 90 -5.24 3.47 -3.78
C PHE A 90 -6.25 4.59 -3.50
N ASN A 91 -7.52 4.37 -3.85
CA ASN A 91 -8.56 5.39 -3.69
C ASN A 91 -9.65 4.84 -2.78
N PHE A 92 -9.85 5.52 -1.65
CA PHE A 92 -10.88 5.17 -0.70
C PHE A 92 -12.18 5.92 -1.02
N ASP A 93 -13.29 5.22 -0.87
CA ASP A 93 -14.63 5.81 -0.98
C ASP A 93 -15.06 6.37 0.38
N PHE A 94 -16.11 7.21 0.37
CA PHE A 94 -16.52 7.98 1.55
C PHE A 94 -16.78 7.12 2.78
N ASP A 95 -17.38 5.94 2.59
CA ASP A 95 -17.76 5.06 3.68
C ASP A 95 -16.61 4.14 4.15
N ASN A 96 -15.48 4.11 3.42
CA ASN A 96 -14.37 3.22 3.78
C ASN A 96 -13.67 3.74 5.05
N GLY A 97 -13.74 2.94 6.11
CA GLY A 97 -13.18 3.26 7.43
C GLY A 97 -13.84 4.46 8.09
N LEU A 98 -15.08 4.81 7.74
CA LEU A 98 -15.77 5.99 8.27
C LEU A 98 -15.83 5.96 9.82
N GLY A 99 -15.43 7.06 10.46
CA GLY A 99 -15.37 7.18 11.92
C GLY A 99 -14.11 6.58 12.56
N GLU A 100 -13.27 5.92 11.79
CA GLU A 100 -12.00 5.39 12.27
C GLU A 100 -10.89 6.44 12.26
N THR A 101 -9.93 6.28 13.17
CA THR A 101 -8.69 7.06 13.16
C THR A 101 -7.55 6.12 12.80
N LEU A 102 -6.99 6.28 11.60
CA LEU A 102 -5.79 5.52 11.21
C LEU A 102 -4.52 6.17 11.75
N ARG A 103 -3.59 5.34 12.18
CA ARG A 103 -2.21 5.71 12.58
C ARG A 103 -1.15 4.91 11.86
N GLU A 104 -1.57 3.91 11.09
CA GLU A 104 -0.68 3.08 10.29
C GLU A 104 -1.28 2.85 8.91
N VAL A 105 -0.39 2.82 7.91
CA VAL A 105 -0.70 2.30 6.59
C VAL A 105 0.34 1.27 6.17
N ALA A 106 -0.09 0.23 5.46
CA ALA A 106 0.83 -0.77 4.92
C ALA A 106 0.47 -1.17 3.49
N VAL A 107 1.48 -1.40 2.65
CA VAL A 107 1.28 -2.06 1.35
C VAL A 107 1.44 -3.57 1.57
N MET A 108 0.39 -4.30 1.23
CA MET A 108 0.29 -5.74 1.38
C MET A 108 0.26 -6.42 0.01
N VAL A 109 1.06 -7.46 -0.18
CA VAL A 109 1.18 -8.18 -1.46
C VAL A 109 0.76 -9.64 -1.29
N GLY A 110 -0.08 -10.12 -2.21
CA GLY A 110 -0.60 -11.48 -2.19
C GLY A 110 -1.82 -11.67 -1.29
N ALA A 111 -2.53 -10.60 -0.93
CA ALA A 111 -3.75 -10.68 -0.12
C ALA A 111 -4.84 -11.52 -0.80
N GLN A 112 -5.59 -12.29 0.00
CA GLN A 112 -6.62 -13.22 -0.45
C GLN A 112 -7.95 -12.91 0.24
N PRO A 113 -8.90 -12.25 -0.43
CA PRO A 113 -10.28 -12.13 0.05
C PRO A 113 -10.97 -13.49 0.14
N LYS A 114 -11.86 -13.65 1.11
CA LYS A 114 -12.70 -14.85 1.25
C LYS A 114 -13.61 -15.05 0.05
N ALA A 115 -13.89 -16.31 -0.27
CA ALA A 115 -14.88 -16.64 -1.28
C ALA A 115 -16.30 -16.20 -0.88
N GLY A 116 -17.15 -15.88 -1.87
CA GLY A 116 -18.56 -15.53 -1.65
C GLY A 116 -18.83 -14.08 -1.25
N LEU A 117 -17.81 -13.22 -1.24
CA LEU A 117 -17.97 -11.78 -1.07
C LEU A 117 -18.60 -11.14 -2.32
N PRO A 118 -19.30 -10.00 -2.18
CA PRO A 118 -19.88 -9.26 -3.28
C PRO A 118 -18.91 -8.97 -4.44
N ASP A 119 -19.38 -9.16 -5.67
CA ASP A 119 -18.64 -8.78 -6.87
C ASP A 119 -18.36 -7.27 -6.89
N GLY A 120 -17.17 -6.90 -7.36
CA GLY A 120 -16.75 -5.50 -7.38
C GLY A 120 -16.45 -4.90 -6.01
N GLN A 121 -16.42 -5.71 -4.95
CA GLN A 121 -15.89 -5.27 -3.66
C GLN A 121 -14.39 -5.02 -3.77
N TYR A 122 -14.00 -3.92 -3.16
CA TYR A 122 -12.69 -3.31 -3.33
C TYR A 122 -12.05 -2.94 -1.99
N TYR A 123 -12.89 -2.72 -0.97
CA TYR A 123 -12.53 -2.50 0.42
C TYR A 123 -13.04 -3.68 1.26
N PHE A 124 -12.20 -4.15 2.17
CA PHE A 124 -12.42 -5.36 2.95
C PHE A 124 -12.03 -5.10 4.40
N THR A 125 -12.83 -5.59 5.33
CA THR A 125 -12.46 -5.71 6.73
C THR A 125 -11.46 -6.86 6.93
N PRO A 126 -10.71 -6.91 8.04
CA PRO A 126 -9.80 -8.02 8.32
C PRO A 126 -10.49 -9.39 8.28
N ASP A 127 -11.74 -9.45 8.76
CA ASP A 127 -12.54 -10.68 8.80
C ASP A 127 -13.01 -11.15 7.42
N GLU A 128 -12.89 -10.32 6.38
CA GLU A 128 -13.21 -10.67 5.00
C GLU A 128 -11.99 -11.20 4.23
N LEU A 129 -10.81 -11.25 4.85
CA LEU A 129 -9.60 -11.81 4.24
C LEU A 129 -9.30 -13.20 4.81
N GLU A 130 -8.92 -14.14 3.94
CA GLU A 130 -8.28 -15.41 4.34
C GLU A 130 -6.82 -15.16 4.72
N SER A 131 -6.17 -14.23 4.02
CA SER A 131 -4.82 -13.77 4.30
C SER A 131 -4.67 -12.32 3.87
N ALA A 132 -4.05 -11.51 4.72
CA ALA A 132 -3.67 -10.14 4.38
C ALA A 132 -2.47 -10.08 3.42
N GLY A 133 -1.79 -11.21 3.16
CA GLY A 133 -0.57 -11.26 2.36
C GLY A 133 0.68 -10.84 3.13
N SER A 134 1.75 -10.56 2.39
CA SER A 134 3.03 -10.12 2.95
C SER A 134 3.08 -8.59 3.06
N LEU A 135 3.48 -8.09 4.23
CA LEU A 135 3.73 -6.67 4.47
C LEU A 135 5.01 -6.23 3.73
N MET A 136 4.86 -5.34 2.76
CA MET A 136 5.95 -4.83 1.91
C MET A 136 6.38 -3.41 2.29
N LEU A 137 5.44 -2.56 2.68
CA LEU A 137 5.70 -1.24 3.25
C LEU A 137 4.89 -1.08 4.52
N LEU A 138 5.44 -0.33 5.47
CA LEU A 138 4.78 0.13 6.67
C LEU A 138 5.13 1.60 6.85
N GLU A 139 4.15 2.40 7.23
CA GLU A 139 4.33 3.78 7.66
C GLU A 139 3.50 4.00 8.92
N HIS A 140 4.16 4.45 10.00
CA HIS A 140 3.47 5.02 11.14
C HIS A 140 3.30 6.51 10.93
N ARG A 141 2.13 7.03 11.30
CA ARG A 141 1.77 8.43 11.01
C ARG A 141 0.96 9.08 12.11
N LYS A 142 0.89 10.40 12.00
CA LYS A 142 -0.05 11.20 12.78
C LYS A 142 -1.49 10.73 12.51
N PRO A 143 -2.38 10.86 13.50
CA PRO A 143 -3.76 10.42 13.36
C PRO A 143 -4.45 11.11 12.19
N LEU A 144 -5.02 10.30 11.31
CA LEU A 144 -5.90 10.75 10.24
C LEU A 144 -7.30 10.21 10.53
N PHE A 145 -8.23 11.13 10.80
CA PHE A 145 -9.62 10.79 11.06
C PHE A 145 -10.39 10.67 9.73
N ARG A 146 -11.13 9.58 9.56
CA ARG A 146 -11.96 9.34 8.38
C ARG A 146 -13.34 9.95 8.55
N ASP A 147 -13.59 11.02 7.80
CA ASP A 147 -14.83 11.80 7.81
C ASP A 147 -15.68 11.58 6.54
N GLN A 148 -16.99 11.79 6.64
CA GLN A 148 -18.01 11.46 5.63
C GLN A 148 -17.87 12.25 4.32
N GLY A 149 -17.10 13.35 4.32
CA GLY A 149 -16.92 14.24 3.17
C GLY A 149 -15.60 14.10 2.43
N VAL A 150 -14.67 13.24 2.89
CA VAL A 150 -13.30 13.19 2.37
C VAL A 150 -12.96 11.82 1.81
N ARG A 151 -12.41 11.80 0.60
CA ARG A 151 -11.79 10.61 0.00
C ARG A 151 -10.29 10.73 0.12
N GLU A 152 -9.66 9.74 0.75
CA GLU A 152 -8.20 9.66 0.75
C GLU A 152 -7.72 8.94 -0.51
N THR A 153 -6.64 9.47 -1.06
CA THR A 153 -5.82 8.78 -2.05
C THR A 153 -4.44 8.55 -1.47
N PHE A 154 -3.93 7.34 -1.63
CA PHE A 154 -2.55 6.99 -1.30
C PHE A 154 -1.79 6.57 -2.54
N GLU A 155 -0.58 7.09 -2.69
CA GLU A 155 0.29 6.82 -3.82
C GLU A 155 1.66 6.39 -3.31
N PHE A 156 2.21 5.32 -3.89
CA PHE A 156 3.53 4.81 -3.54
C PHE A 156 4.30 4.41 -4.79
N VAL A 157 5.63 4.46 -4.71
CA VAL A 157 6.53 3.79 -5.66
C VAL A 157 7.36 2.75 -4.90
N LEU A 158 7.18 1.48 -5.24
CA LEU A 158 8.03 0.38 -4.77
C LEU A 158 9.24 0.24 -5.70
N SER A 159 10.43 0.09 -5.13
CA SER A 159 11.70 -0.05 -5.86
C SER A 159 12.45 -1.29 -5.40
N PHE A 160 12.96 -2.09 -6.34
CA PHE A 160 13.66 -3.37 -6.11
C PHE A 160 15.13 -3.28 -6.51
#